data_AF-A0A258KH90-F1
#
_entry.id   AF-A0A258KH90-F1
#
_cell.length_a   1.000
_cell.length_b   1.000
_cell.length_c   1.000
_cell.angle_alpha   90.00
_cell.angle_beta   90.00
_cell.angle_gamma   90.00
#
_symmetry.space_group_name_H-M   'P 1'
#
loop_
_entity.id
_entity.type
_entity.pdbx_description
1 polymer ?
#
loop_
_entity_poly.entity_id
_entity_poly.type
_entity_poly.pdbx_seq_one_letter_code
_entity_poly.pdbx_strand_id
1 'polypeptide(L)'
;GGPHGDTGLTGRKIIVDTYGGKGAHGGGAFSGKDPSKVDRSAAYATRHIAKNLVAAGVCSEILVQVSYAIGVKDPMGIFVDTYGTAKVGLNDGEIAQKISAIFDMTPYGIETRLKLRNPIYSETAAYGHMGRQSEVVTKTFLGNNGDSKTVEVELFTWEKLDYIDQVKKAFNLA
;
A
#
# COMPACT_ATOMS: atom_id res chain seq x y z
N GLY A 1 17.59 -15.38 -23.96
CA GLY A 1 16.68 -15.04 -22.84
C GLY A 1 15.77 -13.89 -23.25
N GLY A 2 14.90 -13.41 -22.36
CA GLY A 2 13.95 -12.33 -22.66
C GLY A 2 12.74 -12.81 -23.47
N PRO A 3 11.95 -11.90 -24.09
CA PRO A 3 10.71 -12.24 -24.78
C PRO A 3 10.85 -13.25 -25.92
N HIS A 4 12.04 -13.35 -26.53
CA HIS A 4 12.34 -14.38 -27.53
C HIS A 4 12.36 -15.81 -26.94
N GLY A 5 12.70 -15.94 -25.65
CA GLY A 5 12.76 -17.23 -24.96
C GLY A 5 11.46 -17.58 -24.24
N ASP A 6 10.82 -16.60 -23.58
CA ASP A 6 9.62 -16.82 -22.77
C ASP A 6 8.62 -15.67 -22.93
N THR A 7 7.33 -16.00 -23.07
CA THR A 7 6.26 -15.00 -23.13
C THR A 7 5.99 -14.40 -21.75
N GLY A 8 6.12 -13.08 -21.62
CA GLY A 8 5.79 -12.33 -20.42
C GLY A 8 4.36 -11.76 -20.46
N LEU A 9 3.67 -11.78 -19.31
CA LEU A 9 2.36 -11.13 -19.16
C LEU A 9 2.34 -10.28 -17.88
N THR A 10 1.63 -9.16 -17.93
CA THR A 10 1.37 -8.29 -16.78
C THR A 10 0.72 -9.09 -15.64
N GLY A 11 1.16 -8.87 -14.40
CA GLY A 11 0.59 -9.54 -13.23
C GLY A 11 1.03 -11.00 -13.03
N ARG A 12 2.10 -11.45 -13.70
CA ARG A 12 2.68 -12.80 -13.49
C ARG A 12 3.89 -12.81 -12.55
N LYS A 13 4.02 -11.79 -11.71
CA LYS A 13 5.08 -11.61 -10.70
C LYS A 13 4.58 -11.04 -9.36
N ILE A 14 3.28 -11.21 -9.06
CA ILE A 14 2.62 -10.62 -7.88
C ILE A 14 3.27 -10.93 -6.51
N ILE A 15 3.90 -12.11 -6.35
CA ILE A 15 4.64 -12.45 -5.13
C ILE A 15 6.01 -11.75 -5.07
N VAL A 16 6.65 -11.55 -6.22
CA VAL A 16 7.88 -10.74 -6.34
C VAL A 16 7.58 -9.27 -6.09
N ASP A 17 6.42 -8.79 -6.54
CA ASP A 17 5.99 -7.40 -6.38
C ASP A 17 5.71 -7.02 -4.91
N THR A 18 5.45 -8.02 -4.04
CA THR A 18 5.00 -7.82 -2.66
C THR A 18 6.03 -8.25 -1.63
N TYR A 19 5.83 -9.41 -1.00
CA TYR A 19 6.52 -9.83 0.23
C TYR A 19 7.33 -11.12 0.06
N GLY A 20 7.57 -11.57 -1.17
CA GLY A 20 8.41 -12.75 -1.44
C GLY A 20 7.93 -14.04 -0.79
N GLY A 21 6.62 -14.16 -0.54
CA GLY A 21 6.00 -15.32 0.12
C GLY A 21 5.94 -15.26 1.65
N LYS A 22 6.53 -14.23 2.29
CA LYS A 22 6.43 -14.02 3.74
C LYS A 22 5.08 -13.46 4.18
N GLY A 23 4.42 -12.65 3.33
CA GLY A 23 3.09 -12.10 3.56
C GLY A 23 2.00 -12.82 2.77
N ALA A 24 0.74 -12.64 3.16
CA ALA A 24 -0.41 -13.14 2.40
C ALA A 24 -0.67 -12.30 1.13
N HIS A 25 -1.36 -12.88 0.16
CA HIS A 25 -1.68 -12.22 -1.11
C HIS A 25 -3.13 -12.48 -1.55
N GLY A 26 -3.88 -11.43 -1.86
CA GLY A 26 -5.31 -11.52 -2.25
C GLY A 26 -5.57 -11.92 -3.72
N GLY A 27 -4.52 -11.99 -4.53
CA GLY A 27 -4.55 -12.46 -5.92
C GLY A 27 -4.55 -11.36 -6.99
N GLY A 28 -4.92 -10.13 -6.63
CA GLY A 28 -4.94 -8.99 -7.55
C GLY A 28 -3.54 -8.53 -7.98
N ALA A 29 -3.33 -8.35 -9.29
CA ALA A 29 -2.11 -7.72 -9.81
C ALA A 29 -2.12 -6.19 -9.66
N PHE A 30 -0.94 -5.55 -9.67
CA PHE A 30 -0.82 -4.10 -9.55
C PHE A 30 -0.70 -3.37 -10.88
N SER A 31 0.32 -3.66 -11.69
CA SER A 31 0.66 -2.93 -12.93
C SER A 31 -0.50 -2.89 -13.94
N GLY A 32 -0.65 -1.75 -14.63
CA GLY A 32 -1.74 -1.51 -15.60
C GLY A 32 -3.08 -1.04 -15.01
N LYS A 33 -3.22 -0.95 -13.69
CA LYS A 33 -4.44 -0.49 -13.01
C LYS A 33 -4.33 0.96 -12.53
N ASP A 34 -5.38 1.75 -12.70
CA ASP A 34 -5.49 3.06 -12.07
C ASP A 34 -5.83 2.90 -10.56
N PRO A 35 -5.67 3.94 -9.72
CA PRO A 35 -5.79 3.79 -8.27
C PRO A 35 -7.22 3.59 -7.76
N SER A 36 -8.25 3.71 -8.62
CA SER A 36 -9.62 3.29 -8.25
C SER A 36 -9.75 1.78 -8.09
N LYS A 37 -8.79 1.00 -8.62
CA LYS A 37 -8.76 -0.44 -8.47
C LYS A 37 -8.13 -0.83 -7.13
N VAL A 38 -8.98 -1.27 -6.21
CA VAL A 38 -8.61 -1.66 -4.84
C VAL A 38 -7.54 -2.74 -4.77
N ASP A 39 -7.40 -3.57 -5.80
CA ASP A 39 -6.28 -4.52 -5.92
C ASP A 39 -4.91 -3.86 -5.72
N ARG A 40 -4.75 -2.62 -6.20
CA ARG A 40 -3.53 -1.82 -6.02
C ARG A 40 -3.64 -0.90 -4.81
N SER A 41 -4.67 -0.05 -4.78
CA SER A 41 -4.74 1.03 -3.79
C SER A 41 -4.91 0.48 -2.37
N ALA A 42 -5.75 -0.53 -2.17
CA ALA A 42 -5.92 -1.14 -0.85
C ALA A 42 -4.68 -1.93 -0.41
N ALA A 43 -3.96 -2.58 -1.32
CA ALA A 43 -2.68 -3.24 -1.01
C ALA A 43 -1.60 -2.24 -0.56
N TYR A 44 -1.55 -1.06 -1.18
CA TYR A 44 -0.68 0.03 -0.74
C TYR A 44 -1.13 0.59 0.62
N ALA A 45 -2.44 0.75 0.83
CA ALA A 45 -2.99 1.22 2.10
C ALA A 45 -2.67 0.26 3.25
N THR A 46 -2.81 -1.05 3.07
CA THR A 46 -2.49 -2.03 4.12
C THR A 46 -0.99 -2.07 4.41
N ARG A 47 -0.12 -1.90 3.40
CA ARG A 47 1.32 -1.70 3.61
C ARG A 47 1.59 -0.47 4.46
N HIS A 48 0.98 0.67 4.13
CA HIS A 48 1.14 1.93 4.87
C HIS A 48 0.71 1.78 6.33
N ILE A 49 -0.44 1.15 6.57
CA ILE A 49 -0.94 0.83 7.92
C ILE A 49 0.07 -0.04 8.68
N ALA A 50 0.42 -1.21 8.12
CA ALA A 50 1.33 -2.15 8.76
C ALA A 50 2.66 -1.50 9.13
N LYS A 51 3.24 -0.74 8.19
CA LYS A 51 4.51 -0.03 8.39
C LYS A 51 4.43 1.01 9.52
N ASN A 52 3.36 1.81 9.56
CA ASN A 52 3.17 2.81 10.60
C ASN A 52 2.90 2.19 11.98
N LEU A 53 2.12 1.10 12.05
CA LEU A 53 1.85 0.41 13.33
C LEU A 53 3.12 -0.20 13.93
N VAL A 54 3.94 -0.85 13.11
CA VAL A 54 5.24 -1.40 13.56
C VAL A 54 6.18 -0.28 14.00
N ALA A 55 6.30 0.78 13.21
CA ALA A 55 7.18 1.90 13.54
C ALA A 55 6.73 2.69 14.79
N ALA A 56 5.42 2.75 15.04
CA ALA A 56 4.86 3.35 16.25
C ALA A 56 5.04 2.47 17.50
N GLY A 57 5.45 1.21 17.34
CA GLY A 57 5.67 0.28 18.44
C GLY A 57 4.44 -0.50 18.89
N VAL A 58 3.36 -0.54 18.08
CA VAL A 58 2.14 -1.31 18.39
C VAL A 58 2.43 -2.82 18.44
N CYS A 59 3.31 -3.30 17.57
CA CYS A 59 3.73 -4.69 17.42
C CYS A 59 5.12 -4.75 16.76
N SER A 60 5.74 -5.94 16.67
CA SER A 60 6.96 -6.13 15.85
C SER A 60 6.70 -6.77 14.48
N GLU A 61 5.58 -7.47 14.33
CA GLU A 61 5.13 -8.07 13.07
C GLU A 61 3.61 -7.92 12.97
N ILE A 62 3.10 -7.66 11.77
CA ILE A 62 1.66 -7.53 11.52
C ILE A 62 1.31 -7.87 10.08
N LEU A 63 0.25 -8.65 9.92
CA LEU A 63 -0.48 -8.82 8.68
C LEU A 63 -1.78 -8.01 8.77
N VAL A 64 -2.06 -7.18 7.76
CA VAL A 64 -3.32 -6.44 7.62
C VAL A 64 -4.01 -6.90 6.35
N GLN A 65 -5.21 -7.43 6.49
CA GLN A 65 -6.07 -7.88 5.39
C GLN A 65 -7.32 -7.00 5.31
N VAL A 66 -7.75 -6.70 4.09
CA VAL A 66 -8.97 -5.95 3.81
C VAL A 66 -9.70 -6.58 2.63
N SER A 67 -11.03 -6.52 2.63
CA SER A 67 -11.87 -6.98 1.53
C SER A 67 -12.94 -5.96 1.18
N TYR A 68 -13.37 -5.96 -0.10
CA TYR A 68 -14.40 -5.05 -0.62
C TYR A 68 -15.43 -5.85 -1.42
N ALA A 69 -16.68 -5.42 -1.35
CA ALA A 69 -17.72 -5.85 -2.28
C ALA A 69 -17.78 -4.87 -3.46
N ILE A 70 -18.08 -5.38 -4.66
CA ILE A 70 -18.18 -4.53 -5.85
C ILE A 70 -19.29 -3.47 -5.67
N GLY A 71 -18.97 -2.21 -5.94
CA GLY A 71 -19.92 -1.10 -5.79
C GLY A 71 -20.13 -0.60 -4.35
N VAL A 72 -19.50 -1.22 -3.35
CA VAL A 72 -19.54 -0.76 -1.95
C VAL A 72 -18.26 -0.01 -1.64
N LYS A 73 -18.39 1.24 -1.19
CA LYS A 73 -17.22 2.09 -0.88
C LYS A 73 -16.51 1.65 0.39
N ASP A 74 -17.25 1.16 1.37
CA ASP A 74 -16.73 0.78 2.68
C ASP A 74 -16.19 -0.66 2.60
N PRO A 75 -15.07 -0.96 3.28
CA PRO A 75 -14.56 -2.33 3.32
C PRO A 75 -15.55 -3.25 4.03
N MET A 76 -15.65 -4.49 3.58
CA MET A 76 -16.43 -5.53 4.26
C MET A 76 -15.85 -5.89 5.64
N GLY A 77 -14.55 -5.67 5.82
CA GLY A 77 -13.85 -5.82 7.08
C GLY A 77 -12.37 -5.55 6.95
N ILE A 78 -11.75 -5.23 8.08
CA ILE A 78 -10.29 -5.21 8.27
C ILE A 78 -9.96 -6.31 9.26
N PHE A 79 -9.01 -7.17 8.89
CA PHE A 79 -8.52 -8.25 9.73
C PHE A 79 -7.03 -8.04 10.00
N VAL A 80 -6.62 -8.34 11.23
CA VAL A 80 -5.24 -8.18 11.69
C VAL A 80 -4.78 -9.53 12.24
N ASP A 81 -3.51 -9.82 12.02
CA ASP A 81 -2.78 -10.88 12.71
C ASP A 81 -1.42 -10.30 13.12
N THR A 82 -1.18 -10.13 14.41
CA THR A 82 0.11 -9.63 14.92
C THR A 82 1.10 -10.76 15.20
N TYR A 83 0.73 -12.01 14.92
CA TYR A 83 1.53 -13.21 15.21
C TYR A 83 1.97 -13.30 16.67
N GLY A 84 1.14 -12.80 17.58
CA GLY A 84 1.42 -12.75 19.02
C GLY A 84 2.46 -11.69 19.42
N THR A 85 2.79 -10.73 18.53
CA THR A 85 3.82 -9.71 18.78
C THR A 85 3.29 -8.36 19.23
N ALA A 86 1.97 -8.24 19.46
CA ALA A 86 1.35 -7.02 19.97
C ALA A 86 1.95 -6.58 21.32
N LYS A 87 2.16 -5.26 21.48
CA LYS A 87 2.78 -4.63 22.66
C LYS A 87 1.82 -3.73 23.45
N VAL A 88 0.55 -3.68 23.02
CA VAL A 88 -0.45 -2.69 23.49
C VAL A 88 -1.55 -3.27 24.39
N GLY A 89 -1.46 -4.55 24.79
CA GLY A 89 -2.48 -5.20 25.63
C GLY A 89 -3.86 -5.34 24.97
N LEU A 90 -3.92 -5.20 23.64
CA LEU A 90 -5.12 -5.36 22.83
C LEU A 90 -4.99 -6.62 21.98
N ASN A 91 -6.12 -7.29 21.73
CA ASN A 91 -6.16 -8.38 20.76
C ASN A 91 -6.24 -7.84 19.32
N ASP A 92 -5.99 -8.71 18.35
CA ASP A 92 -5.94 -8.33 16.93
C ASP A 92 -7.25 -7.71 16.42
N GLY A 93 -8.40 -8.14 16.93
CA GLY A 93 -9.70 -7.55 16.60
C GLY A 93 -9.86 -6.11 17.09
N GLU A 94 -9.40 -5.81 18.31
CA GLU A 94 -9.38 -4.45 18.86
C GLU A 94 -8.38 -3.55 18.12
N ILE A 95 -7.25 -4.09 17.71
CA ILE A 95 -6.29 -3.39 16.84
C ILE A 95 -6.95 -3.05 15.49
N ALA A 96 -7.67 -4.00 14.88
CA ALA A 96 -8.39 -3.78 13.64
C ALA A 96 -9.48 -2.69 13.75
N GLN A 97 -10.19 -2.64 14.88
CA GLN A 97 -11.16 -1.57 15.17
C GLN A 97 -10.49 -0.20 15.25
N LYS A 98 -9.34 -0.09 15.95
CA LYS A 98 -8.57 1.16 16.01
C LYS A 98 -8.05 1.57 14.63
N ILE A 99 -7.55 0.62 13.82
CA ILE A 99 -7.14 0.91 12.43
C ILE A 99 -8.31 1.53 11.65
N SER A 100 -9.50 0.95 11.75
CA SER A 100 -10.71 1.44 11.06
C SER A 100 -11.10 2.86 11.46
N ALA A 101 -10.75 3.30 12.68
CA ALA A 101 -11.01 4.65 13.16
C ALA A 101 -9.94 5.68 12.73
N ILE A 102 -8.70 5.24 12.50
CA ILE A 102 -7.56 6.13 12.18
C ILE A 102 -7.40 6.29 10.66
N PHE A 103 -7.64 5.22 9.91
CA PHE A 103 -7.38 5.15 8.48
C PHE A 103 -8.69 5.06 7.70
N ASP A 104 -8.99 6.10 6.92
CA ASP A 104 -10.04 6.01 5.90
C ASP A 104 -9.63 4.96 4.85
N MET A 105 -10.42 3.90 4.77
CA MET A 105 -10.23 2.77 3.87
C MET A 105 -11.24 2.76 2.72
N THR A 106 -11.97 3.86 2.50
CA THR A 106 -12.70 4.02 1.24
C THR A 106 -11.71 4.21 0.08
N PRO A 107 -12.03 3.79 -1.16
CA PRO A 107 -11.16 4.02 -2.31
C PRO A 107 -10.72 5.48 -2.47
N TYR A 108 -11.66 6.42 -2.28
CA TYR A 108 -11.38 7.86 -2.34
C TYR A 108 -10.46 8.33 -1.20
N GLY A 109 -10.69 7.86 0.02
CA GLY A 109 -9.85 8.17 1.18
C GLY A 109 -8.41 7.69 0.99
N ILE A 110 -8.25 6.46 0.47
CA ILE A 110 -6.94 5.88 0.16
C ILE A 110 -6.23 6.70 -0.93
N GLU A 111 -6.92 6.97 -2.04
CA GLU A 111 -6.38 7.75 -3.15
C GLU A 111 -5.89 9.13 -2.72
N THR A 112 -6.68 9.80 -1.88
CA THR A 112 -6.39 11.14 -1.39
C THR A 112 -5.23 11.12 -0.40
N ARG A 113 -5.30 10.26 0.63
CA ARG A 113 -4.27 10.14 1.67
C ARG A 113 -2.90 9.84 1.07
N LEU A 114 -2.85 8.91 0.11
CA LEU A 114 -1.61 8.46 -0.51
C LEU A 114 -1.26 9.22 -1.81
N LYS A 115 -2.01 10.28 -2.15
CA LYS A 115 -1.80 11.08 -3.37
C LYS A 115 -1.64 10.24 -4.63
N LEU A 116 -2.48 9.21 -4.79
CA LEU A 116 -2.28 8.20 -5.84
C LEU A 116 -2.61 8.71 -7.25
N ARG A 117 -3.33 9.83 -7.40
CA ARG A 117 -3.61 10.44 -8.72
C ARG A 117 -2.42 11.25 -9.26
N ASN A 118 -1.25 10.64 -9.27
CA ASN A 118 0.01 11.17 -9.79
C ASN A 118 0.73 10.12 -10.66
N PRO A 119 1.57 10.53 -11.62
CA PRO A 119 2.27 9.60 -12.52
C PRO A 119 3.50 8.95 -11.86
N ILE A 120 3.26 8.10 -10.85
CA ILE A 120 4.29 7.56 -9.92
C ILE A 120 4.55 6.05 -10.02
N TYR A 121 3.98 5.38 -11.02
CA TYR A 121 3.90 3.90 -11.03
C TYR A 121 4.94 3.19 -11.89
N SER A 122 5.65 3.88 -12.77
CA SER A 122 6.64 3.23 -13.65
C SER A 122 7.76 2.60 -12.83
N GLU A 123 8.19 3.29 -11.77
CA GLU A 123 9.22 2.85 -10.86
C GLU A 123 8.83 1.59 -10.11
N THR A 124 7.54 1.33 -9.89
CA THR A 124 7.08 0.17 -9.12
C THR A 124 7.10 -1.12 -9.94
N ALA A 125 7.14 -1.04 -11.27
CA ALA A 125 6.94 -2.19 -12.17
C ALA A 125 8.08 -3.23 -12.15
N ALA A 126 9.17 -2.96 -11.43
CA ALA A 126 10.27 -3.87 -11.17
C ALA A 126 10.85 -3.62 -9.77
N TYR A 127 11.56 -4.62 -9.23
CA TYR A 127 12.24 -4.57 -7.93
C TYR A 127 11.31 -4.35 -6.72
N GLY A 128 10.04 -4.74 -6.85
CA GLY A 128 9.07 -4.69 -5.76
C GLY A 128 8.39 -3.33 -5.61
N HIS A 129 7.13 -3.39 -5.17
CA HIS A 129 6.32 -2.22 -4.84
C HIS A 129 6.52 -1.76 -3.39
N MET A 130 7.00 -2.66 -2.52
CA MET A 130 7.11 -2.45 -1.07
C MET A 130 8.58 -2.42 -0.64
N GLY A 131 8.86 -1.70 0.45
CA GLY A 131 10.19 -1.65 1.08
C GLY A 131 11.18 -0.66 0.47
N ARG A 132 10.74 0.15 -0.51
CA ARG A 132 11.54 1.22 -1.11
C ARG A 132 11.29 2.55 -0.40
N GLN A 133 12.26 3.45 -0.43
CA GLN A 133 12.15 4.74 0.22
C GLN A 133 11.17 5.65 -0.55
N SER A 134 10.34 6.40 0.17
CA SER A 134 9.55 7.49 -0.43
C SER A 134 10.46 8.68 -0.69
N GLU A 135 10.39 9.23 -1.90
CA GLU A 135 11.25 10.31 -2.36
C GLU A 135 10.49 11.23 -3.32
N VAL A 136 10.84 12.52 -3.29
CA VAL A 136 10.32 13.51 -4.24
C VAL A 136 11.30 13.62 -5.39
N VAL A 137 10.81 13.44 -6.61
CA VAL A 137 11.62 13.49 -7.82
C VAL A 137 10.94 14.37 -8.87
N THR A 138 11.75 14.98 -9.73
CA THR A 138 11.27 15.67 -10.93
C THR A 138 11.29 14.72 -12.11
N LYS A 139 10.16 14.54 -12.78
CA LYS A 139 10.03 13.65 -13.94
C LYS A 139 9.51 14.39 -15.15
N THR A 140 10.10 14.09 -16.31
CA THR A 140 9.65 14.57 -17.61
C THR A 140 8.90 13.47 -18.34
N PHE A 141 7.67 13.77 -18.75
CA PHE A 141 6.80 12.88 -19.51
C PHE A 141 6.70 13.38 -20.94
N LEU A 142 6.93 12.50 -21.91
CA LEU A 142 6.76 12.78 -23.33
C LEU A 142 5.36 12.35 -23.76
N GLY A 143 4.59 13.27 -24.31
CA GLY A 143 3.32 13.00 -24.96
C GLY A 143 3.52 12.49 -26.39
N ASN A 144 2.50 11.85 -26.93
CA ASN A 144 2.53 11.28 -28.29
C ASN A 144 2.73 12.33 -29.39
N ASN A 145 2.42 13.61 -29.10
CA ASN A 145 2.56 14.72 -30.03
C ASN A 145 3.96 15.39 -29.97
N GLY A 146 4.88 14.84 -29.17
CA GLY A 146 6.22 15.40 -28.95
C GLY A 146 6.30 16.42 -27.82
N ASP A 147 5.16 16.87 -27.27
CA ASP A 147 5.12 17.74 -26.10
C ASP A 147 5.74 17.06 -24.88
N SER A 148 6.52 17.81 -24.09
CA SER A 148 7.02 17.32 -22.81
C SER A 148 6.37 18.05 -21.64
N LYS A 149 6.11 17.31 -20.57
CA LYS A 149 5.61 17.86 -19.31
C LYS A 149 6.51 17.42 -18.17
N THR A 150 7.13 18.39 -17.51
CA THR A 150 7.90 18.16 -16.30
C THR A 150 7.02 18.37 -15.08
N VAL A 151 6.99 17.38 -14.19
CA VAL A 151 6.25 17.46 -12.92
C VAL A 151 7.09 16.91 -11.79
N GLU A 152 6.99 17.55 -10.64
CA GLU A 152 7.49 17.03 -9.37
C GLU A 152 6.47 16.02 -8.81
N VAL A 153 6.93 14.84 -8.42
CA VAL A 153 6.09 13.77 -7.87
C VAL A 153 6.74 13.12 -6.66
N GLU A 154 5.91 12.68 -5.72
CA GLU A 154 6.31 11.92 -4.53
C GLU A 154 6.10 10.42 -4.80
N LEU A 155 7.19 9.66 -4.91
CA LEU A 155 7.16 8.22 -5.13
C LEU A 155 6.93 7.45 -3.83
N PHE A 156 6.38 6.24 -3.93
CA PHE A 156 6.18 5.30 -2.81
C PHE A 156 5.55 5.92 -1.57
N THR A 157 4.51 6.74 -1.74
CA THR A 157 3.84 7.45 -0.62
C THR A 157 3.30 6.51 0.47
N TRP A 158 3.01 5.25 0.14
CA TRP A 158 2.63 4.21 1.10
C TRP A 158 3.77 3.70 1.98
N GLU A 159 5.01 4.05 1.69
CA GLU A 159 6.18 3.73 2.51
C GLU A 159 6.48 4.84 3.55
N LYS A 160 5.67 5.90 3.61
CA LYS A 160 5.83 6.97 4.58
C LYS A 160 5.44 6.54 5.98
N LEU A 161 6.08 7.17 6.96
CA LEU A 161 5.85 7.00 8.39
C LEU A 161 5.15 8.24 8.99
N ASP A 162 4.21 8.80 8.24
CA ASP A 162 3.51 10.05 8.52
C ASP A 162 2.23 9.88 9.37
N TYR A 163 1.96 8.65 9.83
CA TYR A 163 0.84 8.32 10.71
C TYR A 163 1.28 7.87 12.11
N ILE A 164 2.59 7.89 12.41
CA ILE A 164 3.11 7.42 13.71
C ILE A 164 2.44 8.15 14.87
N ASP A 165 2.32 9.47 14.82
CA ASP A 165 1.78 10.25 15.95
C ASP A 165 0.28 9.97 16.17
N GLN A 166 -0.49 9.84 15.10
CA GLN A 166 -1.91 9.48 15.13
C GLN A 166 -2.09 8.07 15.69
N VAL A 167 -1.23 7.13 15.28
CA VAL A 167 -1.22 5.76 15.80
C VAL A 167 -0.85 5.77 17.29
N LYS A 168 0.26 6.41 17.68
CA LYS A 168 0.68 6.51 19.08
C LYS A 168 -0.43 7.07 19.96
N LYS A 169 -1.05 8.17 19.53
CA LYS A 169 -2.19 8.77 20.22
C LYS A 169 -3.37 7.79 20.35
N ALA A 170 -3.73 7.08 19.29
CA ALA A 170 -4.85 6.15 19.32
C ALA A 170 -4.58 4.89 20.18
N PHE A 171 -3.31 4.51 20.35
CA PHE A 171 -2.87 3.36 21.13
C PHE A 171 -2.30 3.72 22.51
N ASN A 172 -2.34 4.99 22.92
CA ASN A 172 -1.78 5.51 24.18
C ASN A 172 -0.29 5.17 24.35
N LEU A 173 0.49 5.25 23.27
CA LEU A 173 1.93 5.04 23.26
C LEU A 173 2.68 6.37 23.40
N ALA A 174 3.83 6.34 24.08
CA ALA A 174 4.75 7.47 24.23
C ALA A 174 5.54 7.74 22.93
#